data_AF-A0A562GRP9-F1
#
_entry.id   AF-A0A562GRP9-F1
#
_cell.length_a   1.000
_cell.length_b   1.000
_cell.length_c   1.000
_cell.angle_alpha   90.00
_cell.angle_beta   90.00
_cell.angle_gamma   90.00
#
_symmetry.space_group_name_H-M   'P 1'
#
loop_
_entity.id
_entity.type
_entity.pdbx_description
1 polymer ?
#
loop_
_entity_poly.entity_id
_entity_poly.type
_entity_poly.pdbx_seq_one_letter_code
_entity_poly.pdbx_strand_id
1 'polypeptide(L)'
;MRKIEKKAFLMVGLGTAYPEARQLASKNIDIKHWADFPHYEVRRAFASHTLIEELAKRDGIQADDERQALERLQEEGFTEIIVQPFQIAAGKEYEKVRDVVQDYAERNEFDKIVTLPCVTVWAKPIRFAIH
;
A
#
# COMPACT_ATOMS: atom_id res chain seq x y z
N MET A 1 -28.59 10.64 2.67
CA MET A 1 -27.93 9.68 1.76
C MET A 1 -26.78 9.05 2.53
N ARG A 2 -26.62 7.72 2.52
CA ARG A 2 -25.48 7.05 3.18
C ARG A 2 -24.24 7.32 2.33
N LYS A 3 -23.21 7.97 2.88
CA LYS A 3 -21.90 8.13 2.24
C LYS A 3 -21.35 6.72 2.04
N ILE A 4 -21.04 6.33 0.80
CA ILE A 4 -20.40 5.04 0.53
C ILE A 4 -18.93 5.21 0.92
N GLU A 5 -18.52 4.60 2.02
CA GLU A 5 -17.13 4.61 2.48
C GLU A 5 -16.29 3.70 1.58
N LYS A 6 -15.42 4.30 0.76
CA LYS A 6 -14.46 3.56 -0.06
C LYS A 6 -13.25 3.21 0.79
N LYS A 7 -12.86 1.94 0.77
CA LYS A 7 -11.75 1.41 1.59
C LYS A 7 -10.67 0.85 0.69
N ALA A 8 -9.41 1.12 0.99
CA ALA A 8 -8.28 0.65 0.20
C ALA A 8 -7.23 -0.09 1.02
N PHE A 9 -6.67 -1.13 0.42
CA PHE A 9 -5.54 -1.87 0.95
C PHE A 9 -4.34 -1.55 0.04
N LEU A 10 -3.48 -0.63 0.49
CA LEU A 10 -2.33 -0.16 -0.26
C LEU A 10 -1.11 -1.05 0.02
N MET A 11 -0.68 -1.78 -0.99
CA MET A 11 0.48 -2.66 -0.91
C MET A 11 1.71 -1.92 -1.41
N VAL A 12 2.70 -1.75 -0.52
CA VAL A 12 3.93 -1.02 -0.84
C VAL A 12 5.11 -1.97 -0.87
N GLY A 13 5.68 -2.18 -2.06
CA GLY A 13 6.82 -3.08 -2.26
C GLY A 13 8.08 -2.35 -2.71
N LEU A 14 9.23 -3.02 -2.64
CA LEU A 14 10.43 -2.53 -3.33
C LEU A 14 10.26 -2.60 -4.86
N GLY A 15 9.64 -3.68 -5.34
CA GLY A 15 9.41 -3.94 -6.76
C GLY A 15 10.62 -4.52 -7.48
N THR A 16 10.51 -4.62 -8.81
CA THR A 16 11.58 -5.16 -9.67
C THR A 16 11.49 -4.60 -11.08
N ALA A 17 12.66 -4.30 -11.64
CA ALA A 17 12.79 -3.83 -13.01
C ALA A 17 12.53 -4.95 -14.03
N TYR A 18 12.64 -6.23 -13.63
CA TYR A 18 12.41 -7.37 -14.51
C TYR A 18 10.90 -7.56 -14.77
N PRO A 19 10.40 -7.38 -16.01
CA PRO A 19 8.96 -7.40 -16.29
C PRO A 19 8.28 -8.72 -15.94
N GLU A 20 8.94 -9.85 -16.17
CA GLU A 20 8.41 -11.19 -15.86
C GLU A 20 8.21 -11.39 -14.35
N ALA A 21 9.21 -11.05 -13.55
CA ALA A 21 9.14 -11.12 -12.09
C ALA A 21 8.07 -10.15 -11.53
N ARG A 22 7.97 -8.94 -12.11
CA ARG A 22 6.92 -7.97 -11.76
C ARG A 22 5.53 -8.50 -12.08
N GLN A 23 5.35 -9.12 -13.24
CA GLN A 23 4.07 -9.70 -13.65
C GLN A 23 3.70 -10.88 -12.76
N LEU A 24 4.66 -11.74 -12.41
CA LEU A 24 4.44 -12.87 -11.52
C LEU A 24 4.02 -12.41 -10.11
N ALA A 25 4.73 -11.43 -9.54
CA ALA A 25 4.36 -10.85 -8.25
C ALA A 25 2.96 -10.21 -8.32
N SER A 26 2.67 -9.48 -9.41
CA SER A 26 1.38 -8.82 -9.63
C SER A 26 0.21 -9.79 -9.79
N LYS A 27 0.42 -10.96 -10.42
CA LYS A 27 -0.63 -11.98 -10.59
C LYS A 27 -1.00 -12.67 -9.28
N ASN A 28 -0.05 -12.79 -8.36
CA ASN A 28 -0.26 -13.45 -7.07
C ASN A 28 -0.74 -12.49 -5.98
N ILE A 29 -0.52 -11.19 -6.17
CA ILE A 29 -1.10 -10.13 -5.35
C ILE A 29 -2.53 -9.87 -5.83
N ASP A 30 -3.45 -10.78 -5.55
CA ASP A 30 -4.86 -10.61 -5.86
C ASP A 30 -5.73 -10.81 -4.61
N ILE A 31 -6.77 -10.00 -4.51
CA ILE A 31 -7.65 -9.70 -3.37
C ILE A 31 -8.25 -10.95 -2.71
N LYS A 32 -8.27 -12.08 -3.42
CA LYS A 32 -8.78 -13.38 -2.94
C LYS A 32 -8.03 -13.93 -1.72
N HIS A 33 -6.85 -13.41 -1.39
CA HIS A 33 -6.01 -13.91 -0.30
C HIS A 33 -6.28 -13.28 1.07
N TRP A 34 -7.03 -12.18 1.14
CA TRP A 34 -7.31 -11.51 2.41
C TRP A 34 -8.78 -11.66 2.76
N ALA A 35 -9.14 -12.85 3.24
CA ALA A 35 -10.51 -13.20 3.64
C ALA A 35 -11.12 -12.18 4.62
N ASP A 36 -10.28 -11.50 5.40
CA ASP A 36 -10.68 -10.50 6.40
C ASP A 36 -10.96 -9.11 5.80
N PHE A 37 -10.59 -8.85 4.53
CA PHE A 37 -10.74 -7.54 3.86
C PHE A 37 -11.51 -7.60 2.53
N PRO A 38 -12.69 -8.25 2.45
CA PRO A 38 -13.40 -8.50 1.18
C PRO A 38 -13.94 -7.23 0.49
N HIS A 39 -14.01 -6.11 1.20
CA HIS A 39 -14.54 -4.84 0.71
C HIS A 39 -13.45 -3.78 0.45
N TYR A 40 -12.18 -4.15 0.59
CA TYR A 40 -11.07 -3.25 0.33
C TYR A 40 -10.63 -3.37 -1.11
N GLU A 41 -10.41 -2.24 -1.77
CA GLU A 41 -9.77 -2.19 -3.07
C GLU A 41 -8.26 -2.23 -2.91
N VAL A 42 -7.58 -3.15 -3.58
CA VAL A 42 -6.12 -3.26 -3.51
C VAL A 42 -5.49 -2.27 -4.46
N ARG A 43 -4.61 -1.43 -3.91
CA ARG A 43 -3.72 -0.53 -4.66
C ARG A 43 -2.27 -0.95 -4.45
N ARG A 44 -1.39 -0.49 -5.34
CA ARG A 44 0.02 -0.84 -5.34
C ARG A 44 0.87 0.41 -5.49
N ALA A 45 1.97 0.45 -4.75
CA ALA A 45 2.98 1.48 -4.84
C ALA A 45 4.38 0.86 -4.69
N PHE A 46 5.41 1.59 -5.14
CA PHE A 46 6.80 1.20 -4.96
C PHE A 46 7.57 2.17 -4.07
N ALA A 47 8.31 1.64 -3.10
CA ALA A 47 9.17 2.47 -2.23
C ALA A 47 10.44 2.96 -2.94
N SER A 48 10.86 2.28 -4.02
CA SER A 48 12.10 2.58 -4.77
C SER A 48 11.88 3.60 -5.89
N HIS A 49 12.34 4.84 -5.69
CA HIS A 49 12.30 5.87 -6.72
C HIS A 49 13.15 5.49 -7.95
N THR A 50 14.31 4.85 -7.76
CA THR A 50 15.15 4.37 -8.86
C THR A 50 14.38 3.42 -9.77
N LEU A 51 13.59 2.51 -9.18
CA LEU A 51 12.75 1.61 -9.96
C LEU A 51 11.65 2.38 -10.71
N ILE A 52 10.95 3.29 -10.05
CA ILE A 52 9.88 4.09 -10.67
C ILE A 52 10.43 4.86 -11.88
N GLU A 53 11.58 5.50 -11.73
CA GLU A 53 12.25 6.20 -12.82
C GLU A 53 12.66 5.27 -13.96
N GLU A 54 13.22 4.09 -13.64
CA GLU A 54 13.63 3.12 -14.66
C GLU A 54 12.41 2.64 -15.46
N LEU A 55 11.31 2.33 -14.78
CA LEU A 55 10.05 1.91 -15.40
C LEU A 55 9.48 3.01 -16.31
N ALA A 56 9.50 4.26 -15.87
CA ALA A 56 9.03 5.39 -16.66
C ALA A 56 9.90 5.62 -17.91
N LYS A 57 11.24 5.56 -17.76
CA LYS A 57 12.19 5.84 -18.85
C LYS A 57 12.29 4.71 -19.87
N ARG A 58 12.37 3.46 -19.40
CA ARG A 58 12.64 2.28 -20.25
C ARG A 58 11.36 1.65 -20.80
N ASP A 59 10.34 1.53 -19.95
CA ASP A 59 9.12 0.78 -20.26
C ASP A 59 7.91 1.71 -20.51
N GLY A 60 8.04 3.02 -20.25
CA GLY A 60 6.92 3.98 -20.33
C GLY A 60 5.85 3.78 -19.24
N ILE A 61 6.15 2.97 -18.22
CA ILE A 61 5.21 2.60 -17.16
C ILE A 61 5.23 3.68 -16.08
N GLN A 62 4.08 4.31 -15.84
CA GLN A 62 3.88 5.21 -14.70
C GLN A 62 3.48 4.37 -13.49
N ALA A 63 4.36 4.32 -12.50
CA ALA A 63 4.08 3.66 -11.23
C ALA A 63 4.15 4.70 -10.11
N ASP A 64 3.26 4.58 -9.14
CA ASP A 64 3.20 5.50 -8.02
C ASP A 64 4.18 5.07 -6.92
N ASP A 65 4.78 6.06 -6.26
CA ASP A 65 5.36 5.87 -4.92
C ASP A 65 4.26 5.88 -3.84
N GLU A 66 4.66 5.68 -2.57
CA GLU A 66 3.71 5.64 -1.46
C GLU A 66 2.91 6.93 -1.26
N ARG A 67 3.48 8.12 -1.57
CA ARG A 67 2.78 9.40 -1.42
C ARG A 67 1.82 9.62 -2.57
N GLN A 68 2.27 9.41 -3.80
CA GLN A 68 1.45 9.53 -5.00
C GLN A 68 0.24 8.60 -4.95
N ALA A 69 0.42 7.37 -4.45
CA ALA A 69 -0.69 6.44 -4.28
C ALA A 69 -1.71 6.91 -3.24
N LEU A 70 -1.25 7.49 -2.12
CA LEU A 70 -2.14 8.05 -1.09
C LEU A 70 -2.89 9.29 -1.60
N GLU A 71 -2.23 10.19 -2.32
CA GLU A 71 -2.85 11.36 -2.94
C GLU A 71 -3.98 10.96 -3.90
N ARG A 72 -3.72 10.00 -4.80
CA ARG A 72 -4.75 9.47 -5.70
C ARG A 72 -5.92 8.85 -4.92
N LEU A 73 -5.64 8.12 -3.85
CA LEU A 73 -6.69 7.54 -3.00
C LEU A 73 -7.58 8.63 -2.38
N GLN A 74 -7.01 9.77 -1.97
CA GLN A 74 -7.80 10.91 -1.50
C GLN A 74 -8.66 11.52 -2.61
N GLU A 75 -8.06 11.78 -3.77
CA GLU A 75 -8.75 12.35 -4.93
C GLU A 75 -9.95 11.48 -5.37
N GLU A 76 -9.81 10.17 -5.24
CA GLU A 76 -10.83 9.18 -5.57
C GLU A 76 -11.87 8.94 -4.44
N GLY A 77 -11.73 9.64 -3.31
CA GLY A 77 -12.68 9.64 -2.20
C GLY A 77 -12.58 8.44 -1.27
N PHE A 78 -11.42 7.79 -1.17
CA PHE A 78 -11.19 6.75 -0.16
C PHE A 78 -11.05 7.36 1.23
N THR A 79 -11.64 6.70 2.22
CA THR A 79 -11.70 7.19 3.60
C THR A 79 -11.01 6.28 4.60
N GLU A 80 -10.92 4.98 4.31
CA GLU A 80 -10.21 4.01 5.17
C GLU A 80 -9.10 3.32 4.40
N ILE A 81 -7.85 3.48 4.86
CA ILE A 81 -6.66 2.96 4.21
C ILE A 81 -5.91 2.02 5.15
N ILE A 82 -5.61 0.82 4.68
CA ILE A 82 -4.65 -0.09 5.32
C ILE A 82 -3.42 -0.14 4.41
N VAL A 83 -2.26 0.20 4.94
CA VAL A 83 -0.99 0.14 4.22
C VAL A 83 -0.23 -1.10 4.67
N GLN A 84 0.06 -2.00 3.73
CA GLN A 84 0.86 -3.21 3.96
C GLN A 84 2.21 -3.09 3.25
N PRO A 85 3.30 -2.82 4.00
CA PRO A 85 4.65 -2.88 3.49
C PRO A 85 5.03 -4.34 3.21
N PHE A 86 5.55 -4.64 2.02
CA PHE A 86 5.95 -5.98 1.57
C PHE A 86 7.45 -6.26 1.75
N GLN A 87 8.18 -5.39 2.46
CA GLN A 87 9.58 -5.62 2.80
C GLN A 87 9.72 -6.81 3.77
N ILE A 88 10.76 -7.62 3.56
CA ILE A 88 11.10 -8.75 4.44
C ILE A 88 11.64 -8.25 5.80
N ALA A 89 12.31 -7.11 5.84
CA ALA A 89 12.90 -6.57 7.06
C ALA A 89 12.42 -5.14 7.32
N ALA A 90 12.25 -4.81 8.60
CA ALA A 90 11.96 -3.45 9.08
C ALA A 90 13.22 -2.57 9.02
N GLY A 91 13.71 -2.32 7.80
CA GLY A 91 14.81 -1.41 7.53
C GLY A 91 14.33 -0.01 7.15
N LYS A 92 15.25 0.81 6.63
CA LYS A 92 14.99 2.20 6.21
C LYS A 92 13.77 2.36 5.29
N GLU A 93 13.58 1.42 4.36
CA GLU A 93 12.46 1.45 3.42
C GLU A 93 11.10 1.26 4.12
N TYR A 94 11.05 0.44 5.16
CA TYR A 94 9.83 0.30 5.97
C TYR A 94 9.59 1.56 6.81
N GLU A 95 10.65 2.10 7.43
CA GLU A 95 10.55 3.33 8.21
C GLU A 95 10.06 4.50 7.34
N LYS A 96 10.57 4.65 6.12
CA LYS A 96 10.10 5.64 5.16
C LYS A 96 8.59 5.53 4.92
N VAL A 97 8.09 4.33 4.62
CA VAL A 97 6.65 4.11 4.40
C VAL A 97 5.84 4.43 5.66
N ARG A 98 6.31 3.97 6.84
CA ARG A 98 5.66 4.24 8.12
C ARG A 98 5.58 5.75 8.38
N ASP A 99 6.67 6.48 8.15
CA ASP A 99 6.75 7.91 8.42
C ASP A 99 5.83 8.71 7.48
N VAL A 100 5.73 8.28 6.21
CA VAL A 100 4.73 8.82 5.28
C VAL A 100 3.32 8.59 5.82
N VAL A 101 2.98 7.35 6.20
CA VAL A 101 1.63 7.06 6.71
C VAL A 101 1.31 7.83 7.99
N GLN A 102 2.30 8.00 8.87
CA GLN A 102 2.15 8.76 10.11
C GLN A 102 1.85 10.24 9.83
N ASP A 103 2.50 10.86 8.84
CA ASP A 103 2.23 12.23 8.39
C ASP A 103 0.75 12.40 7.95
N TYR A 104 0.22 11.46 7.14
CA TYR A 104 -1.19 11.48 6.74
C TYR A 104 -2.15 11.28 7.92
N ALA A 105 -1.78 10.43 8.88
CA ALA A 105 -2.57 10.20 10.10
C ALA A 105 -2.63 11.47 10.97
N GLU A 106 -1.51 12.16 11.15
CA GLU A 106 -1.42 13.40 11.94
C GLU A 106 -2.19 14.55 11.28
N ARG A 107 -2.22 14.59 9.94
CA ARG A 107 -2.99 15.55 9.15
C ARG A 107 -4.49 15.25 9.10
N ASN A 108 -4.94 14.11 9.63
CA ASN A 108 -6.33 13.64 9.60
C ASN A 108 -6.93 13.63 8.19
N GLU A 109 -6.12 13.18 7.23
CA GLU A 109 -6.46 13.22 5.81
C GLU A 109 -7.32 12.06 5.33
N PHE A 110 -7.42 11.01 6.15
CA PHE A 110 -8.32 9.88 6.01
C PHE A 110 -9.08 9.70 7.33
N ASP A 111 -10.32 9.22 7.26
CA ASP A 111 -11.10 8.85 8.45
C ASP A 111 -10.35 7.78 9.27
N LYS A 112 -9.63 6.90 8.58
CA LYS A 112 -8.71 5.94 9.18
C LYS A 112 -7.57 5.60 8.23
N ILE A 113 -6.34 5.67 8.71
CA ILE A 113 -5.17 5.15 8.02
C ILE A 113 -4.28 4.39 9.01
N VAL A 114 -3.79 3.22 8.63
CA VAL A 114 -2.92 2.40 9.48
C VAL A 114 -1.86 1.69 8.66
N THR A 115 -0.63 1.63 9.18
CA THR A 115 0.44 0.80 8.63
C THR A 115 0.49 -0.53 9.37
N LEU A 116 0.49 -1.63 8.61
CA LEU A 116 0.74 -2.97 9.16
C LEU A 116 2.24 -3.23 9.31
N PRO A 117 2.64 -4.14 10.22
CA PRO A 117 4.03 -4.58 10.31
C PRO A 117 4.54 -5.19 9.00
N CYS A 118 5.87 -5.24 8.84
CA CYS A 118 6.49 -6.06 7.79
C CYS A 118 6.01 -7.52 7.87
N VAL A 119 5.92 -8.20 6.72
CA VAL A 119 5.39 -9.57 6.60
C VAL A 119 6.10 -10.62 7.48
N THR A 120 7.31 -10.32 7.97
CA THR A 120 8.09 -11.20 8.86
C THR A 120 7.87 -10.97 10.34
N VAL A 121 7.17 -9.90 10.72
CA VAL A 121 6.89 -9.62 12.13
C VAL A 121 5.77 -10.54 12.57
N TRP A 122 6.11 -11.50 13.45
CA TRP A 122 5.15 -12.33 14.17
C TRP A 122 4.40 -11.46 15.19
N ALA A 123 3.44 -10.68 14.72
CA ALA A 123 2.44 -10.07 15.58
C ALA A 123 1.43 -11.15 15.98
N LYS A 124 1.07 -11.21 17.27
CA LYS A 124 -0.14 -11.89 17.74
C LYS A 124 -1.29 -11.48 16.81
N PRO A 125 -2.22 -12.38 16.39
CA PRO A 125 -3.30 -12.01 15.48
C PRO A 125 -3.98 -10.74 16.00
N ILE A 126 -3.82 -9.65 15.24
CA ILE A 126 -4.46 -8.38 15.52
C ILE A 126 -5.93 -8.64 15.24
N ARG A 127 -6.68 -8.99 16.29
CA ARG A 127 -8.13 -8.89 16.25
C ARG A 127 -8.43 -7.42 16.12
N PHE A 128 -8.65 -6.95 14.88
CA PHE A 128 -9.30 -5.68 14.67
C PHE A 128 -10.64 -5.77 15.38
N ALA A 129 -10.75 -5.12 16.54
CA ALA A 129 -12.02 -4.91 17.20
C ALA A 129 -12.77 -3.87 16.37
N ILE A 130 -13.43 -4.35 15.32
CA ILE A 130 -14.44 -3.59 14.60
C ILE A 130 -15.72 -3.82 15.42
N HIS A 131 -16.13 -2.82 16.21
CA HIS A 131 -17.47 -2.71 16.79
C HIS A 131 -18.06 -1.41 16.27
#